data_AF-A0A7S4KZP5-F1
#
_entry.id   AF-A0A7S4KZP5-F1
#
_cell.length_a   1.000
_cell.length_b   1.000
_cell.length_c   1.000
_cell.angle_alpha   90.00
_cell.angle_beta   90.00
_cell.angle_gamma   90.00
#
_symmetry.space_group_name_H-M   'P 1'
#
loop_
_entity.id
_entity.type
_entity.pdbx_description
1 polymer ?
#
loop_
_entity_poly.entity_id
_entity_poly.type
_entity_poly.pdbx_seq_one_letter_code
_entity_poly.pdbx_strand_id
1 'polypeptide(L)'
;QHKNELLFMQHTVYYGFYRQQGTVALTLLFLIVTFWMLRKISDLRCEKCGHWMKRMMLPQSYYDELEEIPELEDLPQRQEKKKAFLDNLFSIYGEGLTAGQRIEMENECAEYRVFFCPHCEHRKSRLVHRMMHNYNHCIPCEKCKYHTVTERKEILRLPTKTDDGVKQFDYKCKNCDWNKVIYLPLLHPLELHPKKWYD
;
A
#
# COMPACT_ATOMS: atom_id res chain seq x y z
N GLN A 1 -32.66 -9.72 -52.16
CA GLN A 1 -32.42 -8.49 -51.36
C GLN A 1 -31.35 -8.69 -50.27
N HIS A 2 -31.32 -9.80 -49.53
CA HIS A 2 -30.34 -9.99 -48.42
C HIS A 2 -28.84 -9.94 -48.75
N LYS A 3 -28.39 -10.28 -49.98
CA LYS A 3 -26.95 -10.22 -50.33
C LYS A 3 -26.39 -8.79 -50.31
N ASN A 4 -27.21 -7.79 -50.66
CA ASN A 4 -26.76 -6.40 -50.71
C ASN A 4 -26.66 -5.79 -49.31
N GLU A 5 -27.51 -6.21 -48.38
CA GLU A 5 -27.46 -5.79 -46.97
C GLU A 5 -26.19 -6.31 -46.28
N LEU A 6 -25.82 -7.56 -46.57
CA LEU A 6 -24.61 -8.19 -46.04
C LEU A 6 -23.33 -7.52 -46.54
N LEU A 7 -23.25 -7.19 -47.83
CA LEU A 7 -22.14 -6.44 -48.42
C LEU A 7 -22.05 -5.01 -47.88
N PHE A 8 -23.18 -4.35 -47.68
CA PHE A 8 -23.22 -3.02 -47.08
C PHE A 8 -22.72 -3.03 -45.63
N MET A 9 -23.13 -4.01 -44.83
CA MET A 9 -22.60 -4.22 -43.48
C MET A 9 -21.09 -4.51 -43.49
N GLN A 10 -20.62 -5.35 -44.42
CA GLN A 10 -19.19 -5.64 -44.55
C GLN A 10 -18.37 -4.38 -44.86
N HIS A 11 -18.84 -3.56 -45.80
CA HIS A 11 -18.16 -2.30 -46.14
C HIS A 11 -18.21 -1.27 -45.02
N THR A 12 -19.34 -1.13 -44.31
CA THR A 12 -19.44 -0.19 -43.18
C THR A 12 -18.55 -0.62 -42.02
N VAL A 13 -18.51 -1.92 -41.68
CA VAL A 13 -17.58 -2.46 -40.68
C VAL A 13 -16.13 -2.26 -41.12
N TYR A 14 -15.80 -2.55 -42.37
CA TYR A 14 -14.45 -2.37 -42.91
C TYR A 14 -14.02 -0.89 -42.87
N TYR A 15 -14.86 0.04 -43.33
CA TYR A 15 -14.55 1.48 -43.29
C TYR A 15 -14.41 2.01 -41.86
N GLY A 16 -15.28 1.58 -40.94
CA GLY A 16 -15.20 1.96 -39.53
C GLY A 16 -13.93 1.48 -38.84
N PHE A 17 -13.54 0.21 -39.06
CA PHE A 17 -12.35 -0.37 -38.45
C PHE A 17 -11.03 0.08 -39.09
N TYR A 18 -10.96 0.19 -40.42
CA TYR A 18 -9.69 0.45 -41.11
C TYR A 18 -9.38 1.94 -41.32
N ARG A 19 -10.37 2.80 -41.56
CA ARG A 19 -10.13 4.22 -41.88
C ARG A 19 -10.12 5.12 -40.64
N GLN A 20 -10.79 4.69 -39.58
CA GLN A 20 -11.00 5.48 -38.36
C GLN A 20 -10.49 4.75 -37.11
N GLN A 21 -9.31 4.12 -37.21
CA GLN A 21 -8.69 3.37 -36.11
C GLN A 21 -8.61 4.17 -34.80
N GLY A 22 -8.37 5.48 -34.88
CA GLY A 22 -8.31 6.37 -33.70
C GLY A 22 -9.65 6.48 -32.95
N THR A 23 -10.79 6.55 -33.65
CA THR A 23 -12.11 6.65 -32.99
C THR A 23 -12.52 5.32 -32.37
N VAL A 24 -12.22 4.19 -33.01
CA VAL A 24 -12.45 2.86 -32.43
C VAL A 24 -11.57 2.65 -31.20
N ALA A 25 -10.30 3.04 -31.24
CA ALA A 25 -9.40 2.94 -30.09
C ALA A 25 -9.87 3.81 -28.91
N LEU A 26 -10.29 5.06 -29.17
CA LEU A 26 -10.80 5.96 -28.15
C LEU A 26 -12.09 5.45 -27.50
N THR A 27 -13.02 4.91 -28.29
CA THR A 27 -14.27 4.35 -27.75
C THR A 27 -14.01 3.12 -26.89
N LEU A 28 -13.12 2.21 -27.30
CA LEU A 28 -12.69 1.08 -26.49
C LEU A 28 -12.03 1.52 -25.18
N LEU A 29 -11.10 2.50 -25.24
CA LEU A 29 -10.45 3.04 -24.05
C LEU A 29 -11.49 3.65 -23.09
N PHE A 30 -12.45 4.41 -23.61
CA PHE A 30 -13.54 4.98 -22.81
C PHE A 30 -14.39 3.89 -22.15
N LEU A 31 -14.75 2.82 -22.87
CA LEU A 31 -15.49 1.69 -22.30
C LEU A 31 -14.69 0.98 -21.20
N ILE A 32 -13.38 0.77 -21.39
CA ILE A 32 -12.49 0.16 -20.39
C ILE A 32 -12.43 1.03 -19.13
N VAL A 33 -12.23 2.35 -19.28
CA VAL A 33 -12.20 3.30 -18.15
C VAL A 33 -13.54 3.33 -17.44
N THR A 34 -14.65 3.35 -18.19
CA THR A 34 -16.01 3.34 -17.63
C THR A 34 -16.26 2.07 -16.83
N PHE A 35 -15.91 0.90 -17.37
CA PHE A 35 -16.04 -0.37 -16.67
C PHE A 35 -15.16 -0.42 -15.41
N TRP A 36 -13.92 0.09 -15.50
CA TRP A 36 -13.02 0.19 -14.35
C TRP A 36 -13.61 1.10 -13.26
N MET A 37 -14.16 2.26 -13.62
CA MET A 37 -14.83 3.17 -12.70
C MET A 37 -16.07 2.56 -12.07
N LEU A 38 -16.92 1.89 -12.86
CA LEU A 38 -18.10 1.18 -12.34
C LEU A 38 -17.72 0.08 -11.35
N ARG A 39 -16.64 -0.66 -11.61
CA ARG A 39 -16.11 -1.66 -10.68
C ARG A 39 -15.63 -0.99 -9.38
N LYS A 40 -14.91 0.13 -9.47
CA LYS A 40 -14.48 0.91 -8.29
C LYS A 40 -15.65 1.45 -7.48
N ILE A 41 -16.72 1.88 -8.15
CA ILE A 41 -17.96 2.35 -7.52
C ILE A 41 -18.71 1.18 -6.88
N SER A 42 -18.74 0.00 -7.51
CA SER A 42 -19.38 -1.19 -6.91
C SER A 42 -18.71 -1.62 -5.62
N ASP A 43 -17.41 -1.35 -5.44
CA ASP A 43 -16.72 -1.61 -4.17
C ASP A 43 -17.27 -0.78 -3.00
N LEU A 44 -18.00 0.30 -3.28
CA LEU A 44 -18.70 1.14 -2.29
C LEU A 44 -20.07 0.60 -1.90
N ARG A 45 -20.55 -0.47 -2.54
CA ARG A 45 -21.76 -1.18 -2.10
C ARG A 45 -21.41 -2.19 -1.01
N CYS A 46 -22.30 -2.28 -0.03
CA CYS A 46 -22.19 -3.27 1.02
C CYS A 46 -22.41 -4.68 0.48
N GLU A 47 -21.49 -5.59 0.77
CA GLU A 47 -21.57 -6.99 0.34
C GLU A 47 -22.74 -7.75 0.99
N LYS A 48 -23.22 -7.30 2.16
CA LYS A 48 -24.32 -7.94 2.89
C LYS A 48 -25.71 -7.51 2.42
N CYS A 49 -25.90 -6.22 2.12
CA CYS A 49 -27.25 -5.66 1.86
C CYS A 49 -27.35 -4.85 0.56
N GLY A 50 -26.26 -4.66 -0.19
CA GLY A 50 -26.26 -3.92 -1.46
C GLY A 50 -26.38 -2.40 -1.34
N HIS A 51 -26.66 -1.86 -0.15
CA HIS A 51 -26.72 -0.41 0.06
C HIS A 51 -25.35 0.27 -0.05
N TRP A 52 -25.36 1.54 -0.43
CA TRP A 52 -24.17 2.39 -0.47
C TRP A 52 -23.57 2.56 0.92
N MET A 53 -22.27 2.36 1.01
CA MET A 53 -21.49 2.59 2.22
C MET A 53 -21.02 4.04 2.27
N LYS A 54 -20.93 4.59 3.48
CA LYS A 54 -20.34 5.91 3.74
C LYS A 54 -18.91 5.72 4.24
N ARG A 55 -17.99 6.56 3.79
CA ARG A 55 -16.62 6.58 4.32
C ARG A 55 -16.67 7.15 5.75
N MET A 56 -16.02 6.48 6.68
CA MET A 56 -15.74 7.02 8.01
C MET A 56 -14.57 8.01 7.88
N MET A 57 -14.77 9.23 8.37
CA MET A 57 -13.76 10.28 8.35
C MET A 57 -13.76 10.97 9.72
N LEU A 58 -12.58 11.45 10.14
CA LEU A 58 -12.50 12.39 11.24
C LEU A 58 -13.13 13.73 10.82
N PRO A 59 -13.62 14.53 11.78
CA PRO A 59 -13.95 15.93 11.53
C PRO A 59 -12.77 16.67 10.89
N GLN A 60 -13.07 17.64 10.02
CA GLN A 60 -12.06 18.41 9.30
C GLN A 60 -11.04 19.08 10.23
N SER A 61 -11.47 19.52 11.41
CA SER A 61 -10.63 20.15 12.43
C SER A 61 -9.38 19.35 12.78
N TYR A 62 -9.45 18.02 12.79
CA TYR A 62 -8.31 17.16 13.09
C TYR A 62 -7.24 17.15 12.00
N TYR A 63 -7.63 17.40 10.75
CA TYR A 63 -6.70 17.51 9.64
C TYR A 63 -6.04 18.89 9.63
N ASP A 64 -6.81 19.92 9.92
CA ASP A 64 -6.31 21.30 10.00
C ASP A 64 -5.22 21.42 11.10
N GLU A 65 -5.43 20.78 12.26
CA GLU A 65 -4.43 20.70 13.35
C GLU A 65 -3.10 20.01 12.96
N LEU A 66 -3.12 19.12 11.96
CA LEU A 66 -1.91 18.44 11.47
C LEU A 66 -1.13 19.31 10.46
N GLU A 67 -1.82 20.14 9.68
CA GLU A 67 -1.20 21.03 8.68
C GLU A 67 -0.50 22.23 9.33
N GLU A 68 -0.96 22.67 10.51
CA GLU A 68 -0.38 23.80 11.25
C GLU A 68 0.96 23.51 11.95
N ILE A 69 1.50 22.28 11.86
CA ILE A 69 2.75 21.91 12.56
C ILE A 69 3.97 22.44 11.77
N PRO A 70 4.79 23.34 12.35
CA PRO A 70 6.00 23.82 11.70
C PRO A 70 7.02 22.68 11.49
N GLU A 71 7.69 22.69 10.33
CA GLU A 71 8.38 21.52 9.76
C GLU A 71 9.61 21.00 10.53
N LEU A 72 10.28 21.81 11.36
CA LEU A 72 11.63 21.47 11.84
C LEU A 72 11.90 21.57 13.37
N GLU A 73 11.20 22.43 14.13
CA GLU A 73 11.58 22.69 15.54
C GLU A 73 10.93 21.77 16.58
N ASP A 74 9.83 21.08 16.27
CA ASP A 74 9.00 20.35 17.25
C ASP A 74 8.80 18.84 16.95
N LEU A 75 9.85 18.15 16.49
CA LEU A 75 9.79 16.71 16.16
C LEU A 75 9.13 15.83 17.25
N PRO A 76 9.38 16.02 18.57
CA PRO A 76 8.71 15.23 19.61
C PRO A 76 7.21 15.53 19.69
N GLN A 77 6.82 16.81 19.64
CA GLN A 77 5.40 17.20 19.70
C GLN A 77 4.65 16.71 18.45
N ARG A 78 5.31 16.67 17.29
CA ARG A 78 4.74 16.12 16.06
C ARG A 78 4.44 14.63 16.20
N GLN A 79 5.33 13.85 16.81
CA GLN A 79 5.10 12.43 17.06
C GLN A 79 3.95 12.19 18.05
N GLU A 80 3.86 12.98 19.11
CA GLU A 80 2.77 12.91 20.09
C GLU A 80 1.41 13.29 19.49
N LYS A 81 1.34 14.43 18.77
CA LYS A 81 0.11 14.86 18.08
C LYS A 81 -0.33 13.86 17.03
N LYS A 82 0.61 13.30 16.26
CA LYS A 82 0.31 12.24 15.29
C LYS A 82 -0.24 10.99 15.99
N LYS A 83 0.36 10.59 17.12
CA LYS A 83 -0.14 9.45 17.91
C LYS A 83 -1.57 9.72 18.39
N ALA A 84 -1.85 10.90 18.93
CA ALA A 84 -3.19 11.29 19.34
C ALA A 84 -4.20 11.28 18.17
N PHE A 85 -3.78 11.77 17.00
CA PHE A 85 -4.60 11.70 15.77
C PHE A 85 -4.93 10.25 15.39
N LEU A 86 -3.94 9.36 15.41
CA LEU A 86 -4.14 7.94 15.10
C LEU A 86 -5.04 7.26 16.13
N ASP A 87 -4.88 7.56 17.42
CA ASP A 87 -5.73 7.02 18.48
C ASP A 87 -7.20 7.42 18.27
N ASN A 88 -7.45 8.70 17.96
CA ASN A 88 -8.78 9.20 17.62
C ASN A 88 -9.33 8.53 16.34
N LEU A 89 -8.51 8.39 15.30
CA LEU A 89 -8.90 7.72 14.06
C LEU A 89 -9.28 6.26 14.30
N PHE A 90 -8.49 5.54 15.09
CA PHE A 90 -8.73 4.14 15.43
C PHE A 90 -9.97 3.98 16.32
N SER A 91 -10.30 4.95 17.16
CA SER A 91 -11.56 4.95 17.92
C SER A 91 -12.79 4.95 17.01
N ILE A 92 -12.77 5.73 15.92
CA ILE A 92 -13.86 5.82 14.95
C ILE A 92 -13.92 4.56 14.09
N TYR A 93 -12.77 4.14 13.58
CA TYR A 93 -12.67 2.95 12.74
C TYR A 93 -13.08 1.68 13.51
N GLY A 94 -12.74 1.60 14.79
CA GLY A 94 -13.10 0.50 15.69
C GLY A 94 -12.74 -0.86 15.09
N GLU A 95 -13.70 -1.78 15.07
CA GLU A 95 -13.55 -3.13 14.50
C GLU A 95 -13.43 -3.16 12.97
N GLY A 96 -13.55 -2.01 12.30
CA GLY A 96 -13.38 -1.91 10.85
C GLY A 96 -11.94 -2.14 10.38
N LEU A 97 -10.96 -2.12 11.28
CA LEU A 97 -9.55 -2.45 11.01
C LEU A 97 -9.11 -3.66 11.81
N THR A 98 -8.34 -4.54 11.18
CA THR A 98 -7.63 -5.62 11.86
C THR A 98 -6.42 -5.08 12.63
N ALA A 99 -5.92 -5.83 13.61
CA ALA A 99 -4.72 -5.47 14.37
C ALA A 99 -3.52 -5.20 13.45
N GLY A 100 -3.30 -6.04 12.44
CA GLY A 100 -2.21 -5.86 11.48
C GLY A 100 -2.32 -4.56 10.67
N GLN A 101 -3.53 -4.18 10.26
CA GLN A 101 -3.75 -2.93 9.53
C GLN A 101 -3.51 -1.70 10.41
N ARG A 102 -3.86 -1.75 11.70
CA ARG A 102 -3.57 -0.67 12.65
C ARG A 102 -2.06 -0.48 12.80
N ILE A 103 -1.32 -1.58 12.99
CA ILE A 103 0.15 -1.53 13.09
C ILE A 103 0.79 -1.01 11.79
N GLU A 104 0.26 -1.38 10.61
CA GLU A 104 0.73 -0.83 9.33
C GLU A 104 0.48 0.70 9.22
N MET A 105 -0.63 1.21 9.76
CA MET A 105 -0.90 2.65 9.80
C MET A 105 -0.02 3.39 10.80
N GLU A 106 0.22 2.80 11.98
CA GLU A 106 1.11 3.37 13.00
C GLU A 106 2.54 3.52 12.48
N ASN A 107 3.05 2.51 11.76
CA ASN A 107 4.38 2.55 11.14
C ASN A 107 4.41 3.35 9.82
N GLU A 108 3.31 3.99 9.42
CA GLU A 108 3.17 4.72 8.13
C GLU A 108 3.44 3.86 6.89
N CYS A 109 3.29 2.54 6.98
CA CYS A 109 3.54 1.64 5.85
C CYS A 109 2.36 1.58 4.89
N ALA A 110 1.14 1.85 5.38
CA ALA A 110 -0.07 1.81 4.59
C ALA A 110 -1.14 2.78 5.12
N GLU A 111 -1.94 3.35 4.22
CA GLU A 111 -3.13 4.12 4.55
C GLU A 111 -4.37 3.25 4.28
N TYR A 112 -5.16 3.01 5.32
CA TYR A 112 -6.46 2.36 5.21
C TYR A 112 -7.60 3.36 5.41
N ARG A 113 -8.67 3.17 4.62
CA ARG A 113 -9.95 3.86 4.80
C ARG A 113 -11.01 2.85 5.20
N VAL A 114 -11.83 3.20 6.18
CA VAL A 114 -12.96 2.37 6.61
C VAL A 114 -14.25 2.93 6.05
N PHE A 115 -15.07 2.05 5.51
CA PHE A 115 -16.42 2.32 5.04
C PHE A 115 -17.41 1.64 5.97
N PHE A 116 -18.54 2.29 6.20
CA PHE A 116 -19.61 1.81 7.06
C PHE A 116 -20.93 1.80 6.31
N CYS A 117 -21.67 0.71 6.44
CA CYS A 117 -23.02 0.62 5.92
C CYS A 117 -24.04 1.13 6.96
N PRO A 118 -24.81 2.19 6.68
CA PRO A 118 -25.80 2.71 7.61
C PRO A 118 -26.98 1.77 7.86
N HIS A 119 -27.16 0.73 7.05
CA HIS A 119 -28.30 -0.18 7.17
C HIS A 119 -27.99 -1.45 7.99
N CYS A 120 -26.79 -2.02 7.86
CA CYS A 120 -26.45 -3.30 8.51
C CYS A 120 -25.20 -3.22 9.41
N GLU A 121 -24.74 -1.99 9.66
CA GLU A 121 -23.56 -1.65 10.47
C GLU A 121 -22.25 -2.30 10.03
N HIS A 122 -22.25 -2.96 8.88
CA HIS A 122 -21.08 -3.64 8.35
C HIS A 122 -19.98 -2.63 8.01
N ARG A 123 -18.77 -2.91 8.50
CA ARG A 123 -17.58 -2.12 8.25
C ARG A 123 -16.67 -2.85 7.28
N LYS A 124 -16.07 -2.11 6.35
CA LYS A 124 -15.12 -2.62 5.36
C LYS A 124 -13.92 -1.69 5.28
N SER A 125 -12.73 -2.22 5.55
CA SER A 125 -11.47 -1.51 5.30
C SER A 125 -11.06 -1.63 3.84
N ARG A 126 -10.46 -0.58 3.30
CA ARG A 126 -9.79 -0.59 1.99
C ARG A 126 -8.41 0.03 2.10
N LEU A 127 -7.43 -0.66 1.53
CA LEU A 127 -6.09 -0.10 1.31
C LEU A 127 -6.16 0.98 0.24
N VAL A 128 -5.69 2.18 0.57
CA VAL A 128 -5.63 3.33 -0.33
C VAL A 128 -4.28 3.41 -0.99
N HIS A 129 -3.24 3.38 -0.16
CA HIS A 129 -1.87 3.58 -0.58
C HIS A 129 -0.92 2.81 0.35
N ARG A 130 0.24 2.39 -0.18
CA ARG A 130 1.35 1.83 0.59
C ARG A 130 2.56 2.73 0.41
N MET A 131 3.07 3.26 1.51
CA MET A 131 4.32 4.00 1.51
C MET A 131 5.46 3.00 1.75
N MET A 132 6.15 2.62 0.68
CA MET A 132 7.27 1.68 0.73
C MET A 132 8.63 2.37 0.96
N HIS A 133 8.63 3.64 1.37
CA HIS A 133 9.86 4.43 1.50
C HIS A 133 10.77 3.94 2.63
N ASN A 134 10.24 3.21 3.62
CA ASN A 134 11.01 2.77 4.78
C ASN A 134 11.25 1.24 4.78
N TYR A 135 12.30 0.82 4.08
CA TYR A 135 12.67 -0.60 3.92
C TYR A 135 12.93 -1.34 5.24
N ASN A 136 13.30 -0.65 6.32
CA ASN A 136 13.64 -1.31 7.59
C ASN A 136 12.41 -1.62 8.48
N HIS A 137 11.29 -0.92 8.26
CA HIS A 137 10.10 -1.00 9.14
C HIS A 137 8.82 -1.46 8.43
N CYS A 138 8.82 -1.49 7.10
CA CYS A 138 7.66 -1.88 6.29
C CYS A 138 7.90 -3.18 5.52
N ILE A 139 8.49 -4.19 6.17
CA ILE A 139 8.77 -5.49 5.55
C ILE A 139 7.53 -6.39 5.67
N PRO A 140 7.08 -7.05 4.58
CA PRO A 140 5.94 -7.96 4.62
C PRO A 140 6.29 -9.23 5.41
N CYS A 141 5.42 -9.60 6.34
CA CYS A 141 5.55 -10.86 7.08
C CYS A 141 5.22 -12.06 6.20
N GLU A 142 6.08 -13.09 6.20
CA GLU A 142 5.85 -14.33 5.46
C GLU A 142 4.56 -15.05 5.90
N LYS A 143 4.23 -14.99 7.20
CA LYS A 143 3.07 -15.66 7.82
C LYS A 143 1.77 -14.87 7.67
N CYS A 144 1.71 -13.63 8.16
CA CYS A 144 0.46 -12.84 8.19
C CYS A 144 0.29 -11.83 7.04
N LYS A 145 1.28 -11.69 6.13
CA LYS A 145 1.29 -10.80 4.96
C LYS A 145 1.17 -9.28 5.22
N TYR A 146 0.99 -8.87 6.47
CA TYR A 146 1.07 -7.47 6.90
C TYR A 146 2.51 -6.96 6.91
N HIS A 147 2.71 -5.68 6.58
CA HIS A 147 4.00 -4.98 6.54
C HIS A 147 4.37 -4.46 7.93
N THR A 148 4.54 -5.41 8.86
CA THR A 148 4.73 -5.15 10.30
C THR A 148 6.03 -5.75 10.82
N VAL A 149 6.92 -6.18 9.91
CA VAL A 149 8.21 -6.76 10.27
C VAL A 149 9.24 -5.65 10.43
N THR A 150 9.89 -5.65 11.59
CA THR A 150 11.06 -4.82 11.86
C THR A 150 12.33 -5.61 11.65
N GLU A 151 13.32 -4.98 11.02
CA GLU A 151 14.65 -5.53 10.79
C GLU A 151 15.67 -4.92 11.75
N ARG A 152 16.38 -5.77 12.50
CA ARG A 152 17.56 -5.37 13.27
C ARG A 152 18.81 -5.97 12.62
N LYS A 153 19.83 -5.14 12.44
CA LYS A 153 21.10 -5.50 11.79
C LYS A 153 22.20 -5.46 12.83
N GLU A 154 22.98 -6.52 12.91
CA GLU A 154 24.14 -6.60 13.79
C GLU A 154 25.33 -7.17 13.03
N ILE A 155 26.49 -6.51 13.14
CA ILE A 155 27.74 -7.03 12.58
C ILE A 155 28.39 -7.85 13.68
N LEU A 156 28.42 -9.17 13.51
CA LEU A 156 29.03 -10.08 14.48
C LEU A 156 30.54 -10.13 14.31
N ARG A 157 31.00 -10.11 13.06
CA ARG A 157 32.43 -10.18 12.72
C ARG A 157 32.71 -9.33 11.49
N LEU A 158 33.72 -8.49 11.55
CA LEU A 158 34.19 -7.72 10.39
C LEU A 158 35.01 -8.62 9.45
N PRO A 159 34.98 -8.37 8.13
CA PRO A 159 35.84 -9.09 7.20
C PRO A 159 37.31 -8.74 7.43
N THR A 160 38.17 -9.76 7.37
CA THR A 160 39.63 -9.64 7.43
C THR A 160 40.24 -10.07 6.09
N LYS A 161 41.57 -10.04 5.95
CA LYS A 161 42.26 -10.48 4.73
C LYS A 161 42.06 -11.95 4.40
N THR A 162 41.79 -12.78 5.40
CA THR A 162 41.71 -14.24 5.26
C THR A 162 40.30 -14.79 5.45
N ASP A 163 39.42 -14.04 6.12
CA ASP A 163 38.09 -14.49 6.51
C ASP A 163 37.01 -13.46 6.15
N ASP A 164 35.89 -13.95 5.62
CA ASP A 164 34.69 -13.14 5.42
C ASP A 164 34.09 -12.68 6.75
N GLY A 165 33.54 -11.47 6.76
CA GLY A 165 32.76 -10.99 7.89
C GLY A 165 31.40 -11.67 7.95
N VAL A 166 30.70 -11.52 9.07
CA VAL A 166 29.34 -12.05 9.26
C VAL A 166 28.43 -10.95 9.76
N LYS A 167 27.31 -10.78 9.07
CA LYS A 167 26.22 -9.89 9.46
C LYS A 167 24.97 -10.70 9.79
N GLN A 168 24.41 -10.45 10.96
CA GLN A 168 23.15 -11.02 11.42
C GLN A 168 22.01 -10.04 11.12
N PHE A 169 20.90 -10.60 10.64
CA PHE A 169 19.63 -9.92 10.42
C PHE A 169 18.55 -10.60 11.23
N ASP A 170 17.96 -9.86 12.16
CA ASP A 170 16.84 -10.31 12.97
C ASP A 170 15.55 -9.66 12.47
N TYR A 171 14.67 -10.47 11.92
CA TYR A 171 13.34 -10.08 11.51
C TYR A 171 12.34 -10.47 12.57
N LYS A 172 11.54 -9.51 13.05
CA LYS A 172 10.45 -9.76 14.01
C LYS A 172 9.17 -9.08 13.56
N CYS A 173 8.09 -9.86 13.47
CA CYS A 173 6.76 -9.35 13.15
C CYS A 173 6.06 -8.85 14.42
N LYS A 174 5.60 -7.59 14.41
CA LYS A 174 4.82 -7.02 15.51
C LYS A 174 3.39 -7.58 15.64
N ASN A 175 2.88 -8.27 14.61
CA ASN A 175 1.47 -8.72 14.56
C ASN A 175 1.25 -10.22 14.86
N CYS A 176 2.18 -11.12 14.50
CA CYS A 176 1.91 -12.57 14.60
C CYS A 176 3.05 -13.39 15.24
N ASP A 177 3.89 -12.73 16.05
CA ASP A 177 5.05 -13.27 16.78
C ASP A 177 6.07 -14.04 15.92
N TRP A 178 5.95 -13.95 14.60
CA TRP A 178 6.88 -14.55 13.66
C TRP A 178 8.25 -13.88 13.79
N ASN A 179 9.29 -14.69 13.89
CA ASN A 179 10.67 -14.25 13.93
C ASN A 179 11.52 -15.09 12.97
N LYS A 180 12.60 -14.49 12.46
CA LYS A 180 13.56 -15.15 11.59
C LYS A 180 14.92 -14.48 11.76
N VAL A 181 15.94 -15.29 12.00
CA VAL A 181 17.33 -14.84 12.05
C VAL A 181 18.03 -15.35 10.80
N ILE A 182 18.71 -14.46 10.08
CA ILE A 182 19.48 -14.78 8.88
C ILE A 182 20.90 -14.27 9.06
N TYR A 183 21.87 -15.11 8.72
CA TYR A 183 23.28 -14.73 8.67
C TYR A 183 23.68 -14.57 7.21
N LEU A 184 24.24 -13.40 6.87
CA LEU A 184 24.82 -13.16 5.56
C LEU A 184 26.33 -12.95 5.71
N PRO A 185 27.14 -13.59 4.86
CA PRO A 185 28.55 -13.23 4.77
C PRO A 185 28.66 -11.78 4.31
N LEU A 186 29.45 -10.99 5.02
CA LEU A 186 29.94 -9.70 4.54
C LEU A 186 31.06 -9.99 3.56
N LEU A 187 30.67 -10.45 2.38
CA LEU A 187 31.59 -10.71 1.28
C LEU A 187 32.39 -9.44 1.01
N HIS A 188 33.68 -9.64 0.77
CA HIS A 188 34.57 -8.62 0.24
C HIS A 188 33.85 -7.86 -0.88
N PRO A 189 33.76 -6.51 -0.86
CA PRO A 189 33.41 -5.80 -2.09
C PRO A 189 34.54 -6.11 -3.07
N LEU A 190 34.28 -6.99 -4.06
CA LEU A 190 35.18 -7.18 -5.19
C LEU A 190 35.58 -5.79 -5.67
N GLU A 191 36.87 -5.53 -5.59
CA GLU A 191 37.49 -4.23 -5.38
C GLU A 191 36.94 -3.14 -6.31
N LEU A 192 36.41 -2.06 -5.72
CA LEU A 192 36.42 -0.76 -6.40
C LEU A 192 37.28 0.25 -5.66
N HIS A 193 37.42 0.16 -4.33
CA HIS A 193 38.36 0.99 -3.58
C HIS A 193 38.91 0.28 -2.33
N PRO A 194 40.24 0.12 -2.19
CA PRO A 194 40.85 -0.48 -1.00
C PRO A 194 40.80 0.53 0.15
N LYS A 195 39.79 0.45 1.01
CA LYS A 195 39.79 1.17 2.29
C LYS A 195 40.36 0.27 3.39
N LYS A 196 41.08 0.91 4.32
CA LYS A 196 41.83 0.33 5.45
C LYS A 196 41.22 -0.97 5.97
N TRP A 197 42.03 -2.01 5.97
CA TRP A 197 41.76 -3.27 6.66
C TRP A 197 41.58 -3.02 8.16
N TYR A 198 40.68 -3.77 8.78
CA TYR A 198 40.64 -3.91 10.23
C TYR A 198 41.62 -5.04 10.58
N ASP A 199 42.64 -4.73 11.36
CA ASP A 199 43.59 -5.71 11.92
C ASP A 199 42.99 -6.41 13.15
#